data_AF-A0A7C1Y1X4-F1
#
_entry.id   AF-A0A7C1Y1X4-F1
#
_cell.length_a   1.000
_cell.length_b   1.000
_cell.length_c   1.000
_cell.angle_alpha   90.00
_cell.angle_beta   90.00
_cell.angle_gamma   90.00
#
_symmetry.space_group_name_H-M   'P 1'
#
loop_
_entity.id
_entity.type
_entity.pdbx_description
1 polymer ?
#
loop_
_entity_poly.entity_id
_entity_poly.type
_entity_poly.pdbx_seq_one_letter_code
_entity_poly.pdbx_strand_id
1 'polypeptide(L)'
;MNQNAISRRNFLGKLALGAAALAAPGVLNARGLQRKRPNILFLLADDQRADTVGAYGNPHVMTPNLDKLVAGGFSFRRNYCLGSSGGAVCVPSRAMIHSGRSYFNVDTRLRGVKIMAELLRENGYTTFGTGKWHNKEESFLRGFEKGKAIFFGGMADHTKVPVVDLSPSGELVNERTGDKFSSELFTSAAIEFLDNYDQDKPFFAYVAFTAPHDPRNPPPKYRQMYYRKRPPLPANFKPQHPFDNGHM
;
A
#
# COMPACT_ATOMS: atom_id res chain seq x y z
N MET A 1 50.56 24.27 25.96
CA MET A 1 49.13 24.22 25.58
C MET A 1 48.86 22.88 24.91
N ASN A 2 47.82 22.19 25.40
CA ASN A 2 47.38 20.82 25.11
C ASN A 2 47.73 20.23 23.73
N GLN A 3 48.48 19.13 23.73
CA GLN A 3 48.42 18.09 22.71
C GLN A 3 48.05 16.77 23.39
N ASN A 4 46.78 16.40 23.35
CA ASN A 4 46.31 15.04 23.64
C ASN A 4 44.91 14.86 23.02
N ALA A 5 44.87 14.78 21.68
CA ALA A 5 43.68 14.35 20.98
C ALA A 5 43.67 12.80 20.93
N ILE A 6 42.75 12.18 21.67
CA ILE A 6 42.53 10.74 21.65
C ILE A 6 41.90 10.38 20.30
N SER A 7 42.59 9.58 19.48
CA SER A 7 42.03 9.09 18.22
C SER A 7 41.11 7.87 18.44
N ARG A 8 40.08 7.72 17.58
CA ARG A 8 39.10 6.61 17.58
C ARG A 8 39.73 5.20 17.62
N ARG A 9 40.98 5.04 17.19
CA ARG A 9 41.73 3.77 17.22
C ARG A 9 42.15 3.36 18.64
N ASN A 10 42.41 4.32 19.52
CA ASN A 10 42.85 4.03 20.91
C ASN A 10 41.70 3.71 21.88
N PHE A 11 40.47 4.03 21.51
CA PHE A 11 39.28 3.71 22.30
C PHE A 11 38.85 2.25 22.16
N LEU A 12 38.98 1.67 20.95
CA LEU A 12 38.59 0.28 20.68
C LEU A 12 39.60 -0.75 21.22
N GLY A 13 40.87 -0.40 21.37
CA GLY A 13 41.90 -1.30 21.92
C GLY A 13 41.83 -1.52 23.43
N LYS A 14 41.23 -0.59 24.20
CA LYS A 14 41.18 -0.67 25.67
C LYS A 14 39.91 -1.31 26.24
N LEU A 15 38.91 -1.61 25.40
CA LEU A 15 37.71 -2.34 25.80
C LEU A 15 37.83 -3.87 25.70
N ALA A 16 38.87 -4.37 25.02
CA ALA A 16 39.07 -5.80 24.80
C ALA A 16 39.81 -6.55 25.93
N LEU A 17 40.20 -5.86 27.01
CA LEU A 17 41.01 -6.43 28.10
C LEU A 17 40.39 -6.29 29.51
N GLY A 18 39.11 -5.92 29.60
CA GLY A 18 38.46 -5.56 30.87
C GLY A 18 37.19 -6.33 31.22
N ALA A 19 36.99 -7.55 30.70
CA ALA A 19 35.87 -8.41 31.12
C ALA A 19 36.19 -9.92 31.01
N ALA A 20 37.46 -10.29 31.22
CA ALA A 20 37.86 -11.68 31.40
C ALA A 20 37.95 -12.01 32.90
N ALA A 21 36.81 -11.98 33.61
CA ALA A 21 36.62 -12.67 34.89
C ALA A 21 35.17 -12.49 35.38
N LEU A 22 34.55 -13.61 35.79
CA LEU A 22 33.28 -13.74 36.53
C LEU A 22 31.97 -13.69 35.72
N ALA A 23 31.68 -14.76 34.98
CA ALA A 23 30.33 -15.32 34.93
C ALA A 23 30.41 -16.83 34.65
N ALA A 24 29.76 -17.63 35.50
CA ALA A 24 29.69 -19.08 35.46
C ALA A 24 29.25 -19.62 34.08
N PRO A 25 29.51 -20.91 33.74
CA PRO A 25 28.85 -21.58 32.63
C PRO A 25 27.41 -21.93 33.04
N GLY A 26 26.64 -20.92 33.45
CA GLY A 26 25.21 -20.97 33.29
C GLY A 26 24.99 -20.92 31.79
N VAL A 27 24.56 -22.03 31.22
CA VAL A 27 23.96 -22.08 29.90
C VAL A 27 22.79 -21.11 29.95
N LEU A 28 23.07 -19.83 29.68
CA LEU A 28 22.09 -18.88 29.22
C LEU A 28 21.67 -19.46 27.89
N ASN A 29 20.67 -20.34 27.94
CA ASN A 29 19.72 -20.50 26.86
C ASN A 29 19.11 -19.11 26.66
N ALA A 30 19.85 -18.26 25.95
CA ALA A 30 19.26 -17.33 25.02
C ALA A 30 18.55 -18.22 24.00
N ARG A 31 17.39 -18.77 24.41
CA ARG A 31 16.27 -18.94 23.51
C ARG A 31 16.08 -17.54 22.96
N GLY A 32 16.78 -17.25 21.86
CA GLY A 32 16.60 -16.01 21.15
C GLY A 32 15.11 -15.88 21.00
N LEU A 33 14.53 -14.82 21.56
CA LEU A 33 13.16 -14.44 21.26
C LEU A 33 13.15 -14.33 19.73
N GLN A 34 12.72 -15.40 19.07
CA GLN A 34 12.64 -15.46 17.63
C GLN A 34 11.61 -14.41 17.32
N ARG A 35 12.08 -13.22 16.89
CA ARG A 35 11.19 -12.08 16.65
C ARG A 35 10.14 -12.58 15.67
N LYS A 36 8.91 -12.74 16.15
CA LYS A 36 7.79 -13.15 15.31
C LYS A 36 7.73 -12.15 14.16
N ARG A 37 7.78 -12.69 12.94
CA ARG A 37 7.66 -11.87 11.73
C ARG A 37 6.27 -11.20 11.77
N PRO A 38 6.17 -9.90 11.48
CA PRO A 38 4.90 -9.20 11.57
C PRO A 38 3.98 -9.59 10.41
N ASN A 39 2.68 -9.51 10.61
CA ASN A 39 1.72 -9.45 9.51
C ASN A 39 1.85 -8.11 8.79
N ILE A 40 1.60 -8.09 7.49
CA ILE A 40 1.66 -6.89 6.65
C ILE A 40 0.30 -6.68 5.99
N LEU A 41 -0.39 -5.61 6.37
CA LEU A 41 -1.57 -5.11 5.67
C LEU A 41 -1.19 -3.89 4.83
N PHE A 42 -1.25 -4.04 3.51
CA PHE A 42 -0.91 -2.99 2.56
C PHE A 42 -2.18 -2.39 1.95
N LEU A 43 -2.54 -1.19 2.39
CA LEU A 43 -3.69 -0.45 1.90
C LEU A 43 -3.24 0.52 0.80
N LEU A 44 -3.88 0.46 -0.37
CA LEU A 44 -3.58 1.34 -1.49
C LEU A 44 -4.85 1.98 -2.04
N ALA A 45 -4.92 3.31 -2.08
CA ALA A 45 -5.99 4.04 -2.75
C ALA A 45 -5.54 4.47 -4.16
N ASP A 46 -6.50 4.54 -5.10
CA ASP A 46 -6.24 4.96 -6.48
C ASP A 46 -6.65 6.42 -6.69
N ASP A 47 -5.77 7.23 -7.28
CA ASP A 47 -5.92 8.69 -7.45
C ASP A 47 -6.07 9.54 -6.19
N GLN A 48 -5.81 8.99 -5.00
CA GLN A 48 -5.81 9.80 -3.77
C GLN A 48 -4.62 10.76 -3.75
N ARG A 49 -4.90 12.06 -3.53
CA ARG A 49 -3.86 13.08 -3.39
C ARG A 49 -3.38 13.20 -1.94
N ALA A 50 -2.10 13.53 -1.77
CA ALA A 50 -1.48 13.70 -0.46
C ALA A 50 -2.16 14.78 0.41
N ASP A 51 -2.74 15.80 -0.20
CA ASP A 51 -3.42 16.89 0.51
C ASP A 51 -4.88 16.58 0.86
N THR A 52 -5.38 15.36 0.61
CA THR A 52 -6.75 14.93 0.97
C THR A 52 -6.82 14.15 2.29
N VAL A 53 -5.83 14.32 3.15
CA VAL A 53 -5.79 13.76 4.52
C VAL A 53 -5.89 14.90 5.53
N GLY A 54 -6.88 14.84 6.40
CA GLY A 54 -7.17 15.87 7.40
C GLY A 54 -5.99 16.15 8.32
N ALA A 55 -5.38 15.10 8.89
CA ALA A 55 -4.20 15.20 9.75
C ALA A 55 -2.97 15.84 9.07
N TYR A 56 -2.99 16.00 7.75
CA TYR A 56 -1.93 16.66 7.00
C TYR A 56 -2.13 18.18 6.84
N GLY A 57 -3.18 18.73 7.46
CA GLY A 57 -3.48 20.16 7.50
C GLY A 57 -4.61 20.59 6.58
N ASN A 58 -5.39 19.65 6.04
CA ASN A 58 -6.56 19.99 5.21
C ASN A 58 -7.79 20.24 6.12
N PRO A 59 -8.30 21.48 6.20
CA PRO A 59 -9.42 21.82 7.08
C PRO A 59 -10.80 21.43 6.49
N HIS A 60 -10.84 20.95 5.26
CA HIS A 60 -12.07 20.68 4.51
C HIS A 60 -12.36 19.20 4.32
N VAL A 61 -11.37 18.31 4.42
CA VAL A 61 -11.52 16.88 4.16
C VAL A 61 -11.45 16.11 5.48
N MET A 62 -12.50 15.35 5.78
CA MET A 62 -12.61 14.59 7.03
C MET A 62 -12.13 13.15 6.82
N THR A 63 -11.05 12.76 7.50
CA THR A 63 -10.45 11.42 7.38
C THR A 63 -10.13 10.79 8.74
N PRO A 64 -11.08 10.68 9.68
CA PRO A 64 -10.78 10.31 11.06
C PRO A 64 -10.04 8.97 11.22
N ASN A 65 -10.24 8.01 10.31
CA ASN A 65 -9.51 6.74 10.34
C ASN A 65 -8.06 6.88 9.84
N LEU A 66 -7.82 7.69 8.80
CA LEU A 66 -6.45 7.98 8.35
C LEU A 66 -5.73 8.86 9.37
N ASP A 67 -6.44 9.79 10.00
CA ASP A 67 -5.89 10.68 11.03
C ASP A 67 -5.40 9.87 12.25
N LYS A 68 -6.13 8.82 12.64
CA LYS A 68 -5.69 7.84 13.65
C LYS A 68 -4.43 7.09 13.21
N LEU A 69 -4.33 6.66 11.96
CA LEU A 69 -3.12 5.99 11.43
C LEU A 69 -1.91 6.92 11.43
N VAL A 70 -2.12 8.19 11.09
CA VAL A 70 -1.07 9.22 11.16
C VAL A 70 -0.61 9.43 12.61
N ALA A 71 -1.55 9.56 13.54
CA ALA A 71 -1.23 9.79 14.95
C ALA A 71 -0.56 8.58 15.64
N GLY A 72 -0.92 7.37 15.23
CA GLY A 72 -0.39 6.12 15.80
C GLY A 72 0.83 5.55 15.07
N GLY A 73 1.32 6.22 14.03
CA GLY A 73 2.33 5.67 13.13
C GLY A 73 3.37 6.69 12.67
N PHE A 74 3.95 6.42 11.50
CA PHE A 74 4.93 7.30 10.86
C PHE A 74 4.47 7.69 9.47
N SER A 75 4.57 8.99 9.15
CA SER A 75 4.11 9.57 7.90
C SER A 75 5.25 10.14 7.06
N PHE A 76 5.45 9.60 5.86
CA PHE A 76 6.34 10.19 4.87
C PHE A 76 5.65 11.34 4.12
N ARG A 77 6.09 12.58 4.38
CA ARG A 77 5.53 13.82 3.77
C ARG A 77 6.19 14.21 2.45
N ARG A 78 7.25 13.53 2.05
CA ARG A 78 8.00 13.72 0.80
C ARG A 78 8.20 12.38 0.10
N ASN A 79 7.09 11.73 -0.24
CA ASN A 79 7.06 10.53 -1.07
C ASN A 79 6.46 10.89 -2.43
N TYR A 80 7.00 10.34 -3.52
CA TYR A 80 6.65 10.76 -4.88
C TYR A 80 6.39 9.55 -5.76
N CYS A 81 5.33 9.62 -6.56
CA CYS A 81 5.13 8.74 -7.70
C CYS A 81 5.95 9.26 -8.88
N LEU A 82 6.71 8.39 -9.55
CA LEU A 82 7.58 8.79 -10.68
C LEU A 82 6.82 9.09 -11.98
N GLY A 83 5.49 8.90 -12.02
CA GLY A 83 4.67 9.22 -13.19
C GLY A 83 4.61 8.11 -14.25
N SER A 84 4.35 8.51 -15.49
CA SER A 84 4.06 7.63 -16.63
C SER A 84 4.27 8.34 -17.98
N SER A 85 4.49 7.58 -19.06
CA SER A 85 4.50 8.09 -20.45
C SER A 85 3.11 8.21 -21.07
N GLY A 86 2.07 7.76 -20.36
CA GLY A 86 0.69 7.75 -20.84
C GLY A 86 -0.32 8.03 -19.72
N GLY A 87 -1.58 8.30 -20.09
CA GLY A 87 -2.62 8.75 -19.16
C GLY A 87 -2.93 7.77 -18.03
N ALA A 88 -2.72 6.46 -18.23
CA ALA A 88 -2.93 5.44 -17.21
C ALA A 88 -1.75 5.34 -16.22
N VAL A 89 -1.48 6.41 -15.46
CA VAL A 89 -0.35 6.52 -14.51
C VAL A 89 -0.35 5.40 -13.45
N CYS A 90 -1.53 4.88 -13.10
CA CYS A 90 -1.68 3.80 -12.13
C CYS A 90 -0.95 2.51 -12.53
N VAL A 91 -0.84 2.18 -13.83
CA VAL A 91 -0.20 0.93 -14.28
C VAL A 91 1.31 0.91 -13.97
N PRO A 92 2.14 1.87 -14.43
CA PRO A 92 3.55 1.90 -14.07
C PRO A 92 3.77 2.15 -12.57
N SER A 93 2.92 2.96 -11.92
CA SER A 93 3.01 3.20 -10.47
C SER A 93 2.92 1.91 -9.66
N ARG A 94 1.90 1.09 -9.93
CA ARG A 94 1.72 -0.23 -9.29
C ARG A 94 2.85 -1.18 -9.65
N ALA A 95 3.30 -1.18 -10.90
CA ALA A 95 4.42 -2.01 -11.31
C ALA A 95 5.71 -1.66 -10.54
N MET A 96 5.98 -0.37 -10.29
CA MET A 96 7.13 0.07 -9.49
C MET A 96 6.98 -0.35 -8.02
N ILE A 97 5.79 -0.19 -7.42
CA ILE A 97 5.50 -0.65 -6.05
C ILE A 97 5.79 -2.14 -5.91
N HIS A 98 5.33 -2.95 -6.86
CA HIS A 98 5.43 -4.41 -6.76
C HIS A 98 6.79 -4.97 -7.17
N SER A 99 7.55 -4.30 -8.03
CA SER A 99 8.86 -4.80 -8.50
C SER A 99 10.06 -4.14 -7.82
N GLY A 100 9.88 -2.99 -7.16
CA GLY A 100 10.98 -2.15 -6.68
C GLY A 100 11.82 -1.51 -7.80
N ARG A 101 11.38 -1.59 -9.06
CA ARG A 101 12.07 -0.98 -10.21
C ARG A 101 11.68 0.48 -10.34
N SER A 102 12.60 1.29 -10.87
CA SER A 102 12.31 2.67 -11.26
C SER A 102 11.48 2.72 -12.55
N TYR A 103 10.79 3.82 -12.78
CA TYR A 103 9.96 4.07 -13.97
C TYR A 103 10.68 3.76 -15.30
N PHE A 104 11.95 4.15 -15.46
CA PHE A 104 12.71 3.88 -16.70
C PHE A 104 13.05 2.40 -16.94
N ASN A 105 12.89 1.54 -15.93
CA ASN A 105 13.30 0.13 -15.96
C ASN A 105 12.13 -0.81 -15.65
N VAL A 106 10.90 -0.30 -15.51
CA VAL A 106 9.75 -1.11 -15.08
C VAL A 106 9.04 -1.69 -16.30
N ASP A 107 8.86 -3.02 -16.31
CA ASP A 107 7.87 -3.66 -17.16
C ASP A 107 6.51 -3.58 -16.47
N THR A 108 5.55 -2.91 -17.10
CA THR A 108 4.17 -2.74 -16.59
C THR A 108 3.39 -4.03 -16.47
N ARG A 109 3.84 -5.12 -17.13
CA ARG A 109 3.32 -6.48 -16.99
C ARG A 109 4.09 -7.31 -15.96
N LEU A 110 5.08 -6.71 -15.29
CA LEU A 110 5.89 -7.32 -14.23
C LEU A 110 6.66 -8.58 -14.66
N ARG A 111 7.00 -8.73 -15.95
CA ARG A 111 7.76 -9.87 -16.47
C ARG A 111 9.23 -9.78 -16.07
N GLY A 112 9.89 -10.93 -15.92
CA GLY A 112 11.33 -11.02 -15.67
C GLY A 112 11.79 -10.46 -14.31
N VAL A 113 10.85 -10.16 -13.41
CA VAL A 113 11.14 -9.68 -12.05
C VAL A 113 10.25 -10.42 -11.06
N LYS A 114 10.83 -10.73 -9.90
CA LYS A 114 10.09 -11.29 -8.78
C LYS A 114 9.41 -10.15 -8.03
N ILE A 115 8.09 -10.22 -7.88
CA ILE A 115 7.33 -9.16 -7.25
C ILE A 115 7.31 -9.32 -5.72
N MET A 116 6.95 -8.26 -5.01
CA MET A 116 6.89 -8.21 -3.54
C MET A 116 6.10 -9.38 -2.95
N ALA A 117 4.94 -9.73 -3.53
CA ALA A 117 4.12 -10.84 -3.06
C ALA A 117 4.81 -12.20 -3.29
N GLU A 118 5.42 -12.44 -4.46
CA GLU A 118 6.22 -13.65 -4.72
C GLU A 118 7.35 -13.81 -3.69
N LEU A 119 8.09 -12.72 -3.43
CA LEU A 119 9.18 -12.72 -2.45
C LEU A 119 8.69 -13.05 -1.04
N LEU A 120 7.58 -12.45 -0.60
CA LEU A 120 7.01 -12.69 0.72
C LEU A 120 6.52 -14.14 0.86
N ARG A 121 5.84 -14.67 -0.17
CA ARG A 121 5.38 -16.06 -0.21
C ARG A 121 6.52 -17.05 -0.05
N GLU A 122 7.57 -16.91 -0.86
CA GLU A 122 8.77 -17.75 -0.77
C GLU A 122 9.48 -17.66 0.59
N ASN A 123 9.28 -16.56 1.31
CA ASN A 123 9.80 -16.35 2.65
C ASN A 123 8.77 -16.67 3.76
N GLY A 124 7.78 -17.50 3.45
CA GLY A 124 6.89 -18.10 4.45
C GLY A 124 5.71 -17.23 4.89
N TYR A 125 5.37 -16.20 4.12
CA TYR A 125 4.11 -15.46 4.32
C TYR A 125 2.98 -16.11 3.54
N THR A 126 1.77 -16.15 4.11
CA THR A 126 0.57 -16.33 3.29
C THR A 126 0.27 -15.05 2.54
N THR A 127 0.00 -15.14 1.24
CA THR A 127 -0.27 -13.96 0.40
C THR A 127 -1.73 -13.88 -0.02
N PHE A 128 -2.37 -12.74 0.30
CA PHE A 128 -3.76 -12.44 -0.05
C PHE A 128 -3.87 -11.14 -0.85
N GLY A 129 -4.70 -11.13 -1.89
CA GLY A 129 -4.97 -9.94 -2.69
C GLY A 129 -6.46 -9.68 -2.91
N THR A 130 -6.87 -8.42 -2.81
CA THR A 130 -8.22 -7.95 -3.15
C THR A 130 -8.17 -6.55 -3.76
N GLY A 131 -9.18 -6.22 -4.57
CA GLY A 131 -9.27 -4.93 -5.22
C GLY A 131 -8.42 -4.80 -6.48
N LYS A 132 -8.03 -3.57 -6.82
CA LYS A 132 -7.43 -3.26 -8.13
C LYS A 132 -5.98 -3.73 -8.23
N TRP A 133 -5.69 -4.52 -9.27
CA TRP A 133 -4.32 -4.96 -9.60
C TRP A 133 -3.71 -4.21 -10.79
N HIS A 134 -4.37 -4.23 -11.94
CA HIS A 134 -4.03 -3.45 -13.14
C HIS A 134 -2.66 -3.72 -13.79
N ASN A 135 -1.91 -4.76 -13.39
CA ASN A 135 -0.63 -5.19 -13.99
C ASN A 135 -0.69 -6.55 -14.70
N LYS A 136 -1.86 -6.90 -15.27
CA LYS A 136 -2.20 -8.19 -15.89
C LYS A 136 -2.37 -9.35 -14.89
N GLU A 137 -3.23 -10.30 -15.24
CA GLU A 137 -3.64 -11.42 -14.38
C GLU A 137 -2.46 -12.34 -14.06
N GLU A 138 -1.64 -12.64 -15.06
CA GLU A 138 -0.52 -13.57 -14.93
C GLU A 138 0.48 -13.09 -13.87
N SER A 139 0.64 -11.77 -13.70
CA SER A 139 1.53 -11.25 -12.67
C SER A 139 0.95 -11.37 -11.26
N PHE A 140 -0.37 -11.30 -11.10
CA PHE A 140 -1.03 -11.53 -9.81
C PHE A 140 -0.92 -12.99 -9.38
N LEU A 141 -1.21 -13.92 -10.29
CA LEU A 141 -1.21 -15.36 -10.02
C LEU A 141 0.15 -15.91 -9.60
N ARG A 142 1.26 -15.25 -10.00
CA ARG A 142 2.59 -15.63 -9.52
C ARG A 142 2.78 -15.39 -8.03
N GLY A 143 2.18 -14.34 -7.46
CA GLY A 143 2.53 -13.83 -6.13
C GLY A 143 1.51 -14.06 -5.03
N PHE A 144 0.23 -14.30 -5.37
CA PHE A 144 -0.84 -14.45 -4.39
C PHE A 144 -1.36 -15.90 -4.36
N GLU A 145 -1.52 -16.45 -3.15
CA GLU A 145 -2.10 -17.78 -2.92
C GLU A 145 -3.60 -17.73 -2.69
N LYS A 146 -4.08 -16.60 -2.18
CA LYS A 146 -5.50 -16.36 -1.87
C LYS A 146 -5.91 -15.03 -2.50
N GLY A 147 -7.16 -14.94 -2.92
CA GLY A 147 -7.69 -13.68 -3.41
C GLY A 147 -9.19 -13.71 -3.62
N LYS A 148 -9.82 -12.57 -3.39
CA LYS A 148 -11.27 -12.42 -3.46
C LYS A 148 -11.63 -11.01 -3.88
N ALA A 149 -12.65 -10.88 -4.72
CA ALA A 149 -13.07 -9.60 -5.29
C ALA A 149 -11.90 -8.82 -5.94
N ILE A 150 -11.12 -9.51 -6.78
CA ILE A 150 -9.97 -8.95 -7.49
C ILE A 150 -10.47 -8.23 -8.75
N PHE A 151 -9.98 -7.02 -8.99
CA PHE A 151 -10.30 -6.22 -10.17
C PHE A 151 -9.05 -5.99 -11.02
N PHE A 152 -9.06 -6.48 -12.26
CA PHE A 152 -7.93 -6.35 -13.18
C PHE A 152 -7.99 -5.14 -14.11
N GLY A 153 -9.12 -4.42 -14.13
CA GLY A 153 -9.32 -3.25 -14.98
C GLY A 153 -8.75 -1.94 -14.43
N GLY A 154 -8.97 -0.88 -15.20
CA GLY A 154 -8.54 0.48 -14.89
C GLY A 154 -9.64 1.32 -14.24
N MET A 155 -10.53 1.85 -15.06
CA MET A 155 -11.72 2.60 -14.65
C MET A 155 -12.92 1.65 -14.57
N ALA A 156 -13.77 1.80 -13.55
CA ALA A 156 -15.02 1.06 -13.45
C ALA A 156 -16.07 1.86 -12.67
N ASP A 157 -17.35 1.63 -12.93
CA ASP A 157 -18.42 2.09 -12.05
C ASP A 157 -18.24 1.44 -10.67
N HIS A 158 -18.02 2.25 -9.63
CA HIS A 158 -17.80 1.76 -8.28
C HIS A 158 -18.97 0.94 -7.72
N THR A 159 -20.17 1.01 -8.29
CA THR A 159 -21.33 0.20 -7.88
C THR A 159 -21.48 -1.11 -8.66
N LYS A 160 -20.68 -1.30 -9.71
CA LYS A 160 -20.76 -2.42 -10.65
C LYS A 160 -19.37 -2.87 -11.10
N VAL A 161 -18.42 -2.95 -10.17
CA VAL A 161 -17.04 -3.34 -10.52
C VAL A 161 -17.02 -4.82 -10.91
N PRO A 162 -16.50 -5.19 -12.09
CA PRO A 162 -16.31 -6.59 -12.43
C PRO A 162 -15.18 -7.16 -11.58
N VAL A 163 -15.41 -8.30 -10.94
CA VAL A 163 -14.43 -8.92 -10.05
C VAL A 163 -14.39 -10.42 -10.25
N VAL A 164 -13.23 -11.00 -9.95
CA VAL A 164 -12.98 -12.45 -9.90
C VAL A 164 -12.41 -12.84 -8.55
N ASP A 165 -12.47 -14.12 -8.21
CA ASP A 165 -11.82 -14.70 -7.05
C ASP A 165 -10.67 -15.62 -7.50
N LEU A 166 -9.77 -15.95 -6.58
CA LEU A 166 -8.71 -16.94 -6.78
C LEU A 166 -9.07 -18.21 -6.03
N SER A 167 -9.19 -19.32 -6.75
CA SER A 167 -9.45 -20.63 -6.16
C SER A 167 -8.21 -21.17 -5.41
N PRO A 168 -8.38 -22.15 -4.52
CA PRO A 168 -7.24 -22.87 -3.94
C PRO A 168 -6.35 -23.60 -4.97
N SER A 169 -6.88 -23.93 -6.16
CA SER A 169 -6.10 -24.50 -7.28
C SER A 169 -5.24 -23.47 -8.01
N GLY A 170 -5.39 -22.17 -7.70
CA GLY A 170 -4.67 -21.09 -8.37
C GLY A 170 -5.34 -20.58 -9.65
N GLU A 171 -6.62 -20.90 -9.85
CA GLU A 171 -7.40 -20.49 -11.02
C GLU A 171 -8.30 -19.29 -10.70
N LEU A 172 -8.47 -18.40 -11.67
CA LEU A 172 -9.44 -17.33 -11.55
C LEU A 172 -10.85 -17.89 -11.76
N VAL A 173 -11.72 -17.65 -10.80
CA VAL A 173 -13.09 -18.21 -10.75
C VAL A 173 -14.09 -17.15 -10.28
N ASN A 174 -15.38 -17.48 -10.30
CA ASN A 174 -16.46 -16.63 -9.77
C ASN A 174 -16.47 -15.21 -10.36
N GLU A 175 -16.26 -15.08 -11.66
CA GLU A 175 -16.42 -13.81 -12.36
C GLU A 175 -17.84 -13.28 -12.15
N ARG A 176 -17.93 -12.05 -11.62
CA ARG A 176 -19.22 -11.43 -11.29
C ARG A 176 -19.11 -9.92 -11.26
N THR A 177 -20.26 -9.27 -11.33
CA THR A 177 -20.37 -7.84 -11.02
C THR A 177 -20.52 -7.67 -9.50
N GLY A 178 -19.75 -6.77 -8.90
CA GLY A 178 -19.84 -6.43 -7.48
C GLY A 178 -21.24 -5.95 -7.09
N ASP A 179 -21.70 -6.35 -5.91
CA ASP A 179 -23.03 -6.08 -5.35
C ASP A 179 -23.06 -4.87 -4.38
N LYS A 180 -21.88 -4.31 -4.09
CA LYS A 180 -21.68 -3.20 -3.16
C LYS A 180 -20.79 -2.14 -3.81
N PHE A 181 -20.71 -0.97 -3.16
CA PHE A 181 -19.71 0.01 -3.52
C PHE A 181 -18.31 -0.61 -3.40
N SER A 182 -17.47 -0.41 -4.41
CA SER A 182 -16.14 -1.04 -4.56
C SER A 182 -15.28 -1.03 -3.29
N SER A 183 -15.25 0.09 -2.56
CA SER A 183 -14.50 0.16 -1.30
C SER A 183 -15.05 -0.77 -0.22
N GLU A 184 -16.37 -0.91 -0.12
CA GLU A 184 -17.02 -1.85 0.81
C GLU A 184 -16.81 -3.31 0.37
N LEU A 185 -16.85 -3.57 -0.94
CA LEU A 185 -16.60 -4.90 -1.50
C LEU A 185 -15.19 -5.39 -1.16
N PHE A 186 -14.15 -4.60 -1.46
CA PHE A 186 -12.75 -4.98 -1.19
C PHE A 186 -12.44 -5.02 0.31
N THR A 187 -13.06 -4.11 1.10
CA THR A 187 -12.93 -4.16 2.57
C THR A 187 -13.56 -5.43 3.14
N SER A 188 -14.73 -5.83 2.64
CA SER A 188 -15.40 -7.06 3.11
C SER A 188 -14.56 -8.30 2.82
N ALA A 189 -13.97 -8.38 1.63
CA ALA A 189 -13.06 -9.47 1.26
C ALA A 189 -11.80 -9.51 2.16
N ALA A 190 -11.23 -8.35 2.49
CA ALA A 190 -10.10 -8.28 3.41
C ALA A 190 -10.48 -8.70 4.84
N ILE A 191 -11.63 -8.24 5.35
CA ILE A 191 -12.14 -8.64 6.67
C ILE A 191 -12.41 -10.15 6.70
N GLU A 192 -13.07 -10.70 5.68
CA GLU A 192 -13.30 -12.15 5.58
C GLU A 192 -11.98 -12.93 5.61
N PHE A 193 -10.94 -12.46 4.92
CA PHE A 193 -9.62 -13.09 5.00
C PHE A 193 -9.05 -13.03 6.42
N LEU A 194 -9.13 -11.89 7.10
CA LEU A 194 -8.58 -11.70 8.45
C LEU A 194 -9.33 -12.52 9.51
N ASP A 195 -10.66 -12.53 9.47
CA ASP A 195 -11.51 -13.24 10.42
C ASP A 195 -11.32 -14.76 10.33
N ASN A 196 -11.00 -15.27 9.14
CA ASN A 196 -10.74 -16.69 8.89
C ASN A 196 -9.24 -17.04 8.87
N TYR A 197 -8.35 -16.12 9.27
CA TYR A 197 -6.91 -16.39 9.30
C TYR A 197 -6.50 -17.06 10.62
N ASP A 198 -6.33 -18.38 10.57
CA ASP A 198 -6.06 -19.25 11.72
C ASP A 198 -4.65 -19.87 11.72
N GLN A 199 -3.76 -19.42 10.83
CA GLN A 199 -2.43 -20.00 10.64
C GLN A 199 -1.36 -19.31 11.50
N ASP A 200 -0.35 -20.07 11.91
CA ASP A 200 0.83 -19.54 12.62
C ASP A 200 1.77 -18.70 11.72
N LYS A 201 1.64 -18.84 10.40
CA LYS A 201 2.44 -18.10 9.43
C LYS A 201 2.04 -16.62 9.43
N PRO A 202 2.96 -15.68 9.18
CA PRO A 202 2.56 -14.30 8.96
C PRO A 202 1.84 -14.16 7.62
N PHE A 203 1.00 -13.13 7.46
CA PHE A 203 0.37 -12.83 6.17
C PHE A 203 0.86 -11.52 5.54
N PHE A 204 0.76 -11.45 4.22
CA PHE A 204 0.79 -10.23 3.42
C PHE A 204 -0.56 -10.07 2.72
N ALA A 205 -1.32 -9.04 3.11
CA ALA A 205 -2.62 -8.72 2.54
C ALA A 205 -2.53 -7.41 1.74
N TYR A 206 -2.66 -7.52 0.41
CA TYR A 206 -2.75 -6.38 -0.50
C TYR A 206 -4.22 -5.99 -0.71
N VAL A 207 -4.60 -4.82 -0.23
CA VAL A 207 -5.97 -4.30 -0.32
C VAL A 207 -5.94 -2.99 -1.11
N ALA A 208 -6.31 -3.07 -2.38
CA ALA A 208 -6.24 -1.93 -3.29
C ALA A 208 -7.62 -1.38 -3.66
N PHE A 209 -7.96 -0.22 -3.10
CA PHE A 209 -9.18 0.51 -3.41
C PHE A 209 -9.10 1.14 -4.80
N THR A 210 -10.25 1.22 -5.48
CA THR A 210 -10.40 1.99 -6.71
C THR A 210 -10.78 3.44 -6.43
N ALA A 211 -11.46 3.75 -5.32
CA ALA A 211 -11.78 5.13 -4.97
C ALA A 211 -10.53 5.88 -4.47
N PRO A 212 -10.39 7.20 -4.72
CA PRO A 212 -11.34 8.11 -5.39
C PRO A 212 -11.18 8.28 -6.92
N HIS A 213 -10.62 7.30 -7.65
CA HIS A 213 -10.57 7.31 -9.12
C HIS A 213 -11.96 7.56 -9.73
N ASP A 214 -12.00 8.02 -10.98
CA ASP A 214 -13.27 8.22 -11.67
C ASP A 214 -14.04 6.90 -11.87
N PRO A 215 -15.39 6.94 -11.85
CA PRO A 215 -16.23 8.12 -11.65
C PRO A 215 -16.35 8.54 -10.17
N ARG A 216 -16.26 9.85 -9.88
CA ARG A 216 -16.41 10.36 -8.49
C ARG A 216 -17.87 10.34 -8.01
N ASN A 217 -18.36 9.18 -7.58
CA ASN A 217 -19.73 8.94 -7.15
C ASN A 217 -19.84 8.36 -5.72
N PRO A 218 -19.29 9.02 -4.69
CA PRO A 218 -19.27 8.46 -3.33
C PRO A 218 -20.70 8.17 -2.81
N PRO A 219 -20.88 7.17 -1.92
CA PRO A 219 -22.16 6.88 -1.30
C PRO A 219 -22.83 8.15 -0.70
N PRO A 220 -24.17 8.26 -0.75
CA PRO A 220 -24.88 9.49 -0.38
C PRO A 220 -24.48 10.07 0.98
N LYS A 221 -24.28 9.22 1.99
CA LYS A 221 -23.87 9.64 3.33
C LYS A 221 -22.57 10.46 3.34
N TYR A 222 -21.58 10.08 2.54
CA TYR A 222 -20.30 10.79 2.45
C TYR A 222 -20.39 12.02 1.54
N ARG A 223 -21.20 11.94 0.47
CA ARG A 223 -21.46 13.09 -0.41
C ARG A 223 -22.13 14.25 0.34
N GLN A 224 -23.13 13.93 1.18
CA GLN A 224 -23.92 14.93 1.91
C GLN A 224 -23.12 15.71 2.95
N MET A 225 -22.06 15.11 3.54
CA MET A 225 -21.17 15.79 4.49
C MET A 225 -20.58 17.08 3.92
N TYR A 226 -20.26 17.09 2.63
CA TYR A 226 -19.59 18.22 1.97
C TYR A 226 -20.54 19.14 1.20
N TYR A 227 -21.77 18.70 0.90
CA TYR A 227 -22.72 19.52 0.14
C TYR A 227 -23.29 20.68 0.93
N ARG A 228 -23.43 20.54 2.25
CA ARG A 228 -23.88 21.62 3.14
C ARG A 228 -22.82 22.71 3.31
N LYS A 229 -21.54 22.36 3.21
CA LYS A 229 -20.40 23.26 3.33
C LYS A 229 -19.30 22.84 2.34
N ARG A 230 -19.45 23.27 1.08
CA ARG A 230 -18.51 22.91 0.02
C ARG A 230 -17.11 23.44 0.35
N PRO A 231 -16.04 22.67 0.09
CA PRO A 231 -14.69 23.22 0.09
C PRO A 231 -14.59 24.41 -0.87
N PRO A 232 -13.76 25.42 -0.57
CA PRO A 232 -13.53 26.53 -1.48
C PRO A 232 -12.93 26.01 -2.78
N LEU A 233 -13.18 26.74 -3.86
CA LEU A 233 -12.45 26.55 -5.10
C LEU A 233 -10.97 26.85 -4.85
N PRO A 234 -10.03 26.13 -5.50
CA PRO A 234 -8.62 26.41 -5.35
C PRO A 234 -8.32 27.82 -5.88
N ALA A 235 -7.34 28.51 -5.31
CA ALA A 235 -7.03 29.91 -5.64
C ALA A 235 -6.69 30.13 -7.13
N ASN A 236 -6.22 29.09 -7.82
CA ASN A 236 -5.91 29.10 -9.25
C ASN A 236 -7.10 28.68 -10.15
N PHE A 237 -8.28 28.44 -9.58
CA PHE A 237 -9.48 28.17 -10.38
C PHE A 237 -9.88 29.42 -11.17
N LYS A 238 -10.06 29.26 -12.48
CA LYS A 238 -10.66 30.28 -13.35
C LYS A 238 -11.87 29.65 -14.05
N PRO A 239 -13.04 30.30 -14.03
CA PRO A 239 -14.22 29.80 -14.74
C PRO A 239 -13.99 29.63 -16.25
N GLN A 240 -13.12 30.46 -16.83
CA GLN A 240 -12.70 30.41 -18.22
C GLN A 240 -11.20 30.68 -18.30
N HIS A 241 -10.51 30.06 -19.25
CA HIS A 241 -9.12 30.39 -19.54
C HIS A 241 -9.03 31.83 -20.06
N PRO A 242 -7.99 32.59 -19.71
CA PRO A 242 -7.80 33.97 -20.20
C PRO A 242 -7.33 34.01 -21.67
N PHE A 243 -7.33 32.87 -22.35
CA PHE A 243 -6.97 32.69 -23.75
C PHE A 243 -7.84 31.59 -24.37
N ASP A 244 -8.01 31.63 -25.69
CA ASP A 244 -8.68 30.57 -26.43
C ASP A 244 -7.80 29.30 -26.42
N ASN A 245 -8.33 28.25 -25.82
CA ASN A 245 -7.68 26.94 -25.75
C ASN A 245 -8.35 25.91 -26.70
N GLY A 246 -9.18 26.37 -27.64
CA GLY A 246 -9.90 25.52 -28.59
C GLY A 246 -11.10 24.77 -27.99
N HIS A 247 -11.53 25.13 -26.77
CA HIS A 247 -12.70 24.56 -26.10
C HIS A 247 -13.94 25.50 -26.10
N MET A 248 -13.90 26.61 -26.85
CA MET A 248 -15.06 27.47 -27.08
C MET A 248 -15.89 27.02 -28.28
#